data_AF-A0A2A2LR08-F1
#
_entry.id   AF-A0A2A2LR08-F1
#
_cell.length_a   1.000
_cell.length_b   1.000
_cell.length_c   1.000
_cell.angle_alpha   90.00
_cell.angle_beta   90.00
_cell.angle_gamma   90.00
#
_symmetry.space_group_name_H-M   'P 1'
#
loop_
_entity.id
_entity.type
_entity.pdbx_description
1 polymer ?
#
loop_
_entity_poly.entity_id
_entity_poly.type
_entity_poly.pdbx_seq_one_letter_code
_entity_poly.pdbx_strand_id
1 'polypeptide(L)' 'MEGSSPAEALEQNKNDWWSIYRNTVRFFICVQLVNFYVLPLHYRVFWVQSAALIWQTYYSYITQKKRAEK' A
#
# COMPACT_ATOMS: atom_id res chain seq x y z
N MET A 1 -14.39 -4.81 26.99
CA MET A 1 -14.17 -5.73 25.85
C MET A 1 -15.38 -5.60 24.93
N GLU A 2 -15.44 -4.51 24.18
CA GLU A 2 -16.52 -4.31 23.22
C GLU A 2 -16.09 -5.00 21.93
N GLY A 3 -16.47 -6.26 21.83
CA GLY A 3 -16.37 -6.99 20.57
C GLY A 3 -17.35 -6.34 19.60
N SER A 4 -16.85 -5.42 18.78
CA SER A 4 -17.54 -5.06 17.54
C SER A 4 -17.86 -6.37 16.83
N SER A 5 -19.11 -6.52 16.42
CA SER A 5 -19.59 -7.71 15.74
C SER A 5 -18.62 -8.05 14.60
N PRO A 6 -18.27 -9.34 14.38
CA PRO A 6 -17.37 -9.73 13.29
C PRO A 6 -17.85 -9.19 11.93
N ALA A 7 -19.14 -8.90 11.79
CA ALA A 7 -19.72 -8.20 10.63
C ALA A 7 -19.26 -6.74 10.49
N GLU A 8 -19.24 -5.95 11.57
CA GLU A 8 -18.80 -4.55 11.55
C GLU A 8 -17.29 -4.44 11.32
N ALA A 9 -16.51 -5.33 11.95
CA ALA A 9 -15.07 -5.41 11.70
C ALA A 9 -14.76 -5.81 10.24
N LEU A 10 -15.57 -6.68 9.64
CA LEU A 10 -15.47 -7.04 8.21
C LEU A 10 -15.79 -5.86 7.30
N GLU A 11 -16.85 -5.11 7.61
CA GLU A 11 -17.29 -3.99 6.79
C GLU A 11 -16.27 -2.83 6.81
N GLN A 12 -15.75 -2.50 8.00
CA GLN A 12 -14.70 -1.51 8.18
C GLN A 12 -13.40 -1.95 7.51
N ASN A 13 -13.04 -3.23 7.60
CA ASN A 13 -11.85 -3.77 6.95
C ASN A 13 -11.98 -3.80 5.42
N LYS A 14 -13.18 -4.03 4.88
CA LYS A 14 -13.42 -4.03 3.42
C LYS A 14 -13.23 -2.65 2.82
N ASN A 15 -13.73 -1.61 3.50
CA ASN A 15 -13.58 -0.24 3.02
C ASN A 15 -12.12 0.25 3.08
N ASP A 16 -11.41 -0.09 4.16
CA ASP A 16 -9.97 0.18 4.27
C ASP A 16 -9.15 -0.59 3.25
N TRP A 17 -9.45 -1.88 3.05
CA TRP A 17 -8.78 -2.69 2.03
C TRP A 17 -8.96 -2.08 0.65
N TRP A 18 -10.15 -1.58 0.34
CA TRP A 18 -10.42 -0.89 -0.92
C TRP A 18 -9.65 0.43 -1.07
N SER A 19 -9.45 1.16 0.03
CA SER A 19 -8.63 2.38 0.05
C SER A 19 -7.15 2.06 -0.19
N ILE A 20 -6.62 1.07 0.54
CA ILE A 20 -5.23 0.63 0.42
C ILE A 20 -4.97 0.08 -0.98
N TYR A 21 -5.85 -0.76 -1.51
CA TYR A 21 -5.76 -1.34 -2.85
C TYR A 21 -5.71 -0.25 -3.93
N ARG A 22 -6.62 0.73 -3.89
CA ARG A 22 -6.59 1.85 -4.84
C ARG A 22 -5.29 2.65 -4.75
N ASN A 23 -4.76 2.87 -3.55
CA ASN A 23 -3.47 3.52 -3.36
C ASN A 23 -2.31 2.70 -3.93
N THR A 24 -2.31 1.38 -3.72
CA THR A 24 -1.31 0.46 -4.29
C THR A 24 -1.30 0.55 -5.81
N VAL A 25 -2.48 0.43 -6.44
CA VAL A 25 -2.64 0.48 -7.89
C VAL A 25 -2.12 1.80 -8.43
N ARG A 26 -2.49 2.93 -7.80
CA ARG A 26 -2.02 4.25 -8.21
C ARG A 26 -0.51 4.41 -8.07
N PHE A 27 0.07 3.91 -6.97
CA PHE A 27 1.51 3.92 -6.73
C PHE A 27 2.27 3.12 -7.81
N PHE A 28 1.82 1.89 -8.09
CA PHE A 28 2.44 1.05 -9.11
C PHE A 28 2.32 1.66 -10.52
N ILE A 29 1.19 2.29 -10.87
CA ILE A 29 1.04 3.02 -12.14
C ILE A 29 2.05 4.18 -12.22
N CYS A 30 2.22 4.96 -11.15
CA CYS A 30 3.24 6.02 -11.12
C CYS A 30 4.66 5.47 -11.29
N VAL A 31 5.00 4.38 -10.60
CA VAL A 31 6.30 3.71 -10.70
C VAL A 31 6.53 3.18 -12.12
N GLN A 32 5.50 2.61 -12.76
CA GLN A 32 5.56 2.13 -14.14
C GLN A 32 5.72 3.26 -15.15
N LEU A 33 5.03 4.40 -14.98
CA LEU A 33 5.20 5.57 -15.85
C LEU A 33 6.66 6.08 -15.82
N VAL A 34 7.27 6.14 -14.63
CA VAL A 34 8.70 6.49 -14.51
C VAL A 34 9.61 5.45 -15.17
N ASN A 35 9.25 4.17 -15.08
CA ASN A 35 9.97 3.08 -15.76
C ASN A 35 10.02 3.29 -17.28
N PHE A 36 8.88 3.61 -17.90
CA PHE A 36 8.78 3.83 -19.34
C PHE A 36 9.41 5.15 -19.82
N TYR A 37 9.39 6.19 -18.98
CA TYR A 37 9.82 7.54 -19.41
C TYR A 37 11.32 7.80 -19.17
N VAL A 38 11.93 7.21 -18.15
CA VAL A 38 13.27 7.62 -17.67
C VAL A 38 14.33 6.52 -17.75
N LEU A 39 13.97 5.21 -17.74
CA LEU A 39 14.92 4.18 -17.33
C LEU A 39 15.41 3.23 -18.46
N PRO A 40 16.71 3.29 -18.84
CA PRO A 40 17.38 2.23 -19.58
C PRO A 40 17.48 0.94 -18.74
N LEU A 41 17.58 -0.21 -19.41
CA LEU A 41 17.32 -1.56 -18.88
C LEU A 41 17.98 -1.88 -17.52
N HIS A 42 19.18 -1.36 -17.27
CA HIS A 42 19.97 -1.64 -16.06
C HIS A 42 19.41 -1.05 -14.76
N TYR A 43 18.77 0.13 -14.79
CA TYR A 43 18.33 0.81 -13.56
C TYR A 43 16.90 0.44 -13.11
N ARG A 44 16.19 -0.35 -13.93
CA ARG A 44 14.79 -0.75 -13.66
C ARG A 44 14.64 -1.50 -12.34
N VAL A 45 15.58 -2.39 -12.02
CA VAL A 45 15.54 -3.18 -10.79
C VAL A 45 15.74 -2.27 -9.58
N PHE A 46 16.74 -1.40 -9.58
CA PHE A 46 17.00 -0.47 -8.48
C PHE A 46 15.80 0.46 -8.20
N TRP A 47 15.16 0.95 -9.27
CA TRP A 47 13.97 1.78 -9.16
C TRP A 47 12.78 1.04 -8.55
N VAL A 48 12.44 -0.15 -9.08
CA VAL A 48 11.33 -0.96 -8.56
C VAL A 48 11.60 -1.37 -7.10
N GLN A 49 12.84 -1.72 -6.76
CA GLN A 49 13.22 -2.07 -5.40
C GLN A 49 13.07 -0.89 -4.43
N SER A 50 13.47 0.32 -4.83
CA SER A 50 13.29 1.53 -4.02
C SER A 50 11.81 1.86 -3.81
N ALA A 51 11.01 1.75 -4.87
CA ALA A 51 9.56 1.93 -4.79
C ALA A 51 8.90 0.87 -3.89
N ALA A 52 9.36 -0.38 -3.96
CA ALA A 52 8.88 -1.45 -3.09
C ALA A 52 9.20 -1.16 -1.62
N LEU A 53 10.38 -0.65 -1.30
CA LEU A 53 10.73 -0.25 0.08
C LEU A 53 9.83 0.87 0.61
N ILE A 54 9.57 1.89 -0.21
CA ILE A 54 8.63 2.98 0.14
C ILE A 54 7.24 2.41 0.41
N TRP A 55 6.75 1.53 -0.48
CA TRP A 55 5.45 0.91 -0.32
C TRP A 55 5.36 0.04 0.95
N GLN A 56 6.37 -0.78 1.23
CA GLN A 56 6.42 -1.62 2.43
C GLN A 56 6.46 -0.78 3.71
N THR A 57 7.20 0.33 3.70
CA THR A 57 7.25 1.27 4.83
C THR A 57 5.88 1.93 5.04
N TYR A 58 5.24 2.38 3.97
CA TYR A 58 3.89 2.96 4.02
C TYR A 58 2.84 1.96 4.52
N TYR A 59 2.90 0.72 4.03
CA TYR A 59 1.99 -0.33 4.45
C TYR A 59 2.17 -0.67 5.93
N SER A 60 3.43 -0.81 6.38
CA SER A 60 3.75 -1.01 7.80
C SER A 60 3.23 0.14 8.66
N TYR A 61 3.36 1.39 8.21
CA TYR A 61 2.84 2.56 8.92
C TYR A 61 1.31 2.52 9.07
N ILE A 62 0.57 2.18 8.00
CA ILE A 62 -0.89 2.04 8.07
C ILE A 62 -1.31 0.91 9.01
N THR A 63 -0.65 -0.25 8.92
CA THR A 63 -0.93 -1.40 9.79
C THR A 63 -0.66 -1.07 11.26
N GLN A 64 0.44 -0.37 11.55
CA GLN A 64 0.79 0.06 12.90
C GLN A 64 -0.19 1.11 13.43
N LYS A 65 -0.61 2.08 12.59
CA LYS A 65 -1.62 3.07 12.97
C LYS A 65 -2.94 2.41 13.37
N LYS A 66 -3.41 1.45 12.56
CA LYS A 66 -4.59 0.62 12.87
C LYS A 66 -4.47 -0.18 14.15
N ARG A 67 -3.25 -0.61 14.51
CA ARG A 67 -2.97 -1.37 15.73
C ARG A 67 -2.87 -0.45 16.96
N ALA A 68 -2.48 0.81 16.78
CA ALA A 68 -2.38 1.80 17.84
C ALA A 68 -3.72 2.49 18.18
N GLU A 69 -4.67 2.53 17.23
CA GLU A 69 -6.03 3.06 17.43
C GLU A 69 -7.00 2.04 18.05
N LYS A 70 -6.56 0.79 18.30
CA LYS A 70 -7.38 -0.31 18.83
C LYS A 70 -7.08 -0.58 20.30
#